data_AF-A0A9P7UJL5-F1
#
_entry.id   AF-A0A9P7UJL5-F1
#
_cell.length_a   1.000
_cell.length_b   1.000
_cell.length_c   1.000
_cell.angle_alpha   90.00
_cell.angle_beta   90.00
_cell.angle_gamma   90.00
#
_symmetry.space_group_name_H-M   'P 1'
#
loop_
_entity.id
_entity.type
_entity.pdbx_description
1 polymer ?
#
loop_
_entity_poly.entity_id
_entity_poly.type
_entity_poly.pdbx_seq_one_letter_code
_entity_poly.pdbx_strand_id
1 'polypeptide(L)'
;MLGSQGDRAAARLNLLLPHLQSGRNMATQTTDFHQQPHKLLLIPGPIEVTDDVLFANAHPSMSHVAPEFIPVFGDCIRMTRKVLLTSDGQPFLIAGSGTLGWDQVASNLVEPGEHALVLNSGYFGDSFADCLTVYGANVDQIKAQVGDAVAVSDIEKALKTKKYKVVTVTTHFDWRCIGYQGSGFTRQTAFA
;
A
#
# COMPACT_ATOMS: atom_id res chain seq x y z
N MET A 1 -3.25 70.30 -3.58
CA MET A 1 -1.89 69.74 -3.75
C MET A 1 -1.65 68.60 -2.75
N LEU A 2 -2.34 67.46 -2.88
CA LEU A 2 -2.13 66.28 -2.04
C LEU A 2 -2.42 65.05 -2.90
N GLY A 3 -1.42 64.60 -3.65
CA GLY A 3 -1.57 63.47 -4.57
C GLY A 3 -0.21 63.06 -5.13
N SER A 4 0.67 62.49 -4.31
CA SER A 4 1.86 61.79 -4.81
C SER A 4 2.57 60.84 -3.83
N GLN A 5 2.03 60.55 -2.65
CA GLN A 5 2.70 59.66 -1.67
C GLN A 5 2.06 58.27 -1.53
N GLY A 6 0.78 58.07 -1.91
CA GLY A 6 0.10 56.77 -1.82
C GLY A 6 0.60 55.74 -2.84
N ASP A 7 0.83 56.15 -4.09
CA ASP A 7 1.22 55.24 -5.18
C ASP A 7 2.65 54.69 -5.08
N ARG A 8 3.55 55.39 -4.38
CA ARG A 8 4.95 54.96 -4.23
C ARG A 8 5.13 53.88 -3.16
N ALA A 9 4.21 53.78 -2.20
CA ALA A 9 4.22 52.71 -1.20
C ALA A 9 3.67 51.39 -1.77
N ALA A 10 2.59 51.45 -2.56
CA ALA A 10 2.03 50.28 -3.24
C ALA A 10 2.99 49.71 -4.30
N ALA A 11 3.70 50.58 -5.05
CA ALA A 11 4.69 50.14 -6.03
C ALA A 11 5.95 49.51 -5.40
N ARG A 12 6.33 49.90 -4.18
CA ARG A 12 7.47 49.30 -3.46
C ARG A 12 7.17 47.96 -2.81
N LEU A 13 5.91 47.71 -2.43
CA LEU A 13 5.52 46.43 -1.83
C LEU A 13 5.52 45.28 -2.86
N ASN A 14 5.19 45.58 -4.13
CA ASN A 14 5.26 44.62 -5.23
C ASN A 14 6.68 44.28 -5.70
N LEU A 15 7.71 45.04 -5.30
CA LEU A 15 9.10 44.77 -5.69
C LEU A 15 9.83 43.82 -4.72
N LEU A 16 9.27 43.60 -3.52
CA LEU A 16 9.95 42.88 -2.43
C LEU A 16 9.51 41.42 -2.25
N LEU A 17 8.48 40.96 -2.98
CA LEU A 17 7.97 39.59 -2.84
C LEU A 17 7.54 39.00 -4.21
N PRO A 18 8.46 38.75 -5.15
CA PRO A 18 8.14 38.01 -6.37
C PRO A 18 7.77 36.54 -6.11
N HIS A 19 7.91 36.04 -4.88
CA HIS A 19 7.74 34.63 -4.52
C HIS A 19 6.32 34.26 -4.04
N LEU A 20 5.40 35.21 -3.90
CA LEU A 20 4.06 34.98 -3.34
C LEU A 20 2.92 34.93 -4.36
N GLN A 21 3.21 35.00 -5.65
CA GLN A 21 2.20 34.94 -6.74
C GLN A 21 2.32 33.71 -7.64
N SER A 22 3.03 32.67 -7.22
CA SER A 22 2.93 31.36 -7.89
C SER A 22 1.80 30.57 -7.24
N GLY A 23 0.57 30.85 -7.68
CA GLY A 23 -0.49 29.85 -7.62
C GLY A 23 0.03 28.63 -8.35
N ARG A 24 0.44 27.60 -7.59
CA ARG A 24 0.90 26.32 -8.12
C ARG A 24 -0.24 25.71 -8.94
N ASN A 25 -0.23 26.00 -10.24
CA ASN A 25 -0.87 25.17 -11.23
C ASN A 25 -0.35 23.75 -10.98
N MET A 26 -1.21 22.84 -10.49
CA MET A 26 -1.02 21.39 -10.59
C MET A 26 -1.16 20.97 -12.06
N ALA A 27 -0.39 21.60 -12.94
CA ALA A 27 -0.08 21.01 -14.23
C ALA A 27 0.97 19.96 -13.93
N THR A 28 0.64 18.70 -14.20
CA THR A 28 1.56 17.57 -14.27
C THR A 28 2.82 18.06 -14.99
N GLN A 29 3.92 18.28 -14.26
CA GLN A 29 5.19 18.53 -14.91
C GLN A 29 5.56 17.22 -15.60
N THR A 30 5.36 17.14 -16.91
CA THR A 30 5.94 16.09 -17.74
C THR A 30 7.45 16.22 -17.63
N THR A 31 8.05 15.33 -16.87
CA THR A 31 9.51 15.26 -16.67
C THR A 31 10.14 14.62 -17.91
N ASP A 32 11.19 15.25 -18.45
CA ASP A 32 11.99 14.74 -19.59
C ASP A 32 12.98 13.63 -19.15
N PHE A 33 12.70 12.98 -18.01
CA PHE A 33 13.51 11.88 -17.53
C PHE A 33 13.06 10.60 -18.21
N HIS A 34 14.01 9.93 -18.87
CA HIS A 34 13.79 8.64 -19.52
C HIS A 34 14.88 7.66 -19.13
N GLN A 35 14.47 6.45 -18.74
CA GLN A 35 15.40 5.34 -18.54
C GLN A 35 16.15 5.02 -19.84
N GLN A 36 17.42 4.62 -19.68
CA GLN A 36 18.19 4.10 -20.81
C GLN A 36 17.60 2.78 -21.32
N PRO A 37 17.75 2.43 -22.61
CA PRO A 37 17.30 1.15 -23.13
C PRO A 37 17.91 -0.01 -22.33
N HIS A 38 17.05 -0.88 -21.80
CA HIS A 38 17.46 -2.05 -21.03
C HIS A 38 16.59 -3.27 -21.40
N LYS A 39 16.96 -4.45 -20.90
CA LYS A 39 16.20 -5.68 -21.14
C LYS A 39 14.95 -5.68 -20.27
N LEU A 40 13.81 -5.89 -20.90
CA LEU A 40 12.52 -5.99 -20.23
C LEU A 40 12.50 -7.13 -19.19
N LEU A 41 12.24 -6.79 -17.93
CA LEU A 41 12.05 -7.74 -16.84
C LEU A 41 10.63 -8.30 -16.84
N LEU A 42 10.50 -9.58 -17.21
CA LEU A 42 9.23 -10.33 -17.27
C LEU A 42 9.14 -11.40 -16.17
N ILE A 43 9.53 -11.04 -14.93
CA ILE A 43 9.39 -11.89 -13.74
C ILE A 43 8.14 -11.45 -12.94
N PRO A 44 7.53 -12.33 -12.13
CA PRO A 44 6.33 -12.00 -11.34
C PRO A 44 6.55 -10.91 -10.28
N GLY A 45 7.81 -10.55 -10.03
CA GLY A 45 8.19 -9.47 -9.14
C GLY A 45 9.67 -9.60 -8.75
N PRO A 46 10.39 -8.48 -8.56
CA PRO A 46 9.99 -7.11 -8.89
C PRO A 46 9.90 -6.88 -10.40
N ILE A 47 9.02 -5.96 -10.82
CA ILE A 47 8.89 -5.51 -12.21
C ILE A 47 9.54 -4.14 -12.40
N GLU A 48 9.68 -3.72 -13.65
CA GLU A 48 10.14 -2.37 -13.99
C GLU A 48 9.18 -1.30 -13.47
N VAL A 49 9.77 -0.21 -13.01
CA VAL A 49 9.08 0.96 -12.47
C VAL A 49 9.10 2.05 -13.52
N THR A 50 7.99 2.77 -13.67
CA THR A 50 7.86 3.86 -14.64
C THR A 50 8.88 4.98 -14.40
N ASP A 51 9.33 5.64 -15.47
CA ASP A 51 10.25 6.79 -15.45
C ASP A 51 9.90 7.82 -14.37
N ASP A 52 8.63 8.23 -14.28
CA ASP A 52 8.15 9.23 -13.31
C ASP A 52 8.41 8.85 -11.84
N VAL A 53 8.25 7.56 -11.51
CA VAL A 53 8.43 7.06 -10.14
C VAL A 53 9.92 6.97 -9.80
N LEU A 54 10.75 6.60 -10.76
CA LEU A 54 12.20 6.59 -10.58
C LEU A 54 12.76 8.00 -10.43
N PHE A 55 12.25 8.94 -11.22
CA PHE A 55 12.60 10.35 -11.08
C PHE A 55 12.17 10.89 -9.70
N ALA A 56 10.98 10.54 -9.23
CA ALA A 56 10.52 10.91 -7.88
C ALA A 56 11.43 10.33 -6.78
N ASN A 57 11.95 9.11 -6.95
CA ASN A 57 12.91 8.50 -6.02
C ASN A 57 14.27 9.22 -5.99
N ALA A 58 14.64 9.97 -7.04
CA ALA A 58 15.86 10.77 -7.06
C ALA A 58 15.75 12.09 -6.27
N HIS A 59 14.59 12.35 -5.64
CA HIS A 59 14.39 13.52 -4.81
C HIS A 59 15.35 13.53 -3.61
N PRO A 60 16.00 14.67 -3.27
CA PRO A 60 16.88 14.78 -2.13
C PRO A 60 16.21 14.38 -0.81
N SER A 61 16.93 13.70 0.07
CA SER A 61 16.42 13.31 1.38
C SER A 61 15.93 14.52 2.16
N MET A 62 14.72 14.43 2.68
CA MET A 62 14.11 15.46 3.51
C MET A 62 13.93 14.98 4.95
N SER A 63 13.86 15.92 5.88
CA SER A 63 13.54 15.59 7.27
C SER A 63 12.08 15.13 7.39
N HIS A 64 11.83 14.10 8.18
CA HIS A 64 10.49 13.53 8.42
C HIS A 64 9.56 14.47 9.19
N VAL A 65 10.09 15.55 9.78
CA VAL A 65 9.31 16.62 10.44
C VAL A 65 9.30 17.92 9.63
N ALA A 66 9.87 17.93 8.43
CA ALA A 66 9.90 19.13 7.59
C ALA A 66 8.47 19.57 7.19
N PRO A 67 8.16 20.87 7.21
CA PRO A 67 6.86 21.39 6.77
C PRO A 67 6.48 20.94 5.34
N GLU A 68 7.47 20.73 4.49
CA GLU A 68 7.30 20.27 3.11
C GLU A 68 6.95 18.77 3.02
N PHE A 69 7.32 17.96 4.02
CA PHE A 69 7.04 16.51 4.03
C PHE A 69 5.60 16.20 4.41
N ILE A 70 5.05 16.95 5.37
CA ILE A 70 3.70 16.77 5.91
C ILE A 70 2.63 16.68 4.80
N PRO A 71 2.54 17.62 3.83
CA PRO A 71 1.55 17.54 2.77
C PRO A 71 1.77 16.32 1.85
N VAL A 72 3.02 16.00 1.53
CA VAL A 72 3.36 14.84 0.67
C VAL A 72 2.92 13.54 1.32
N PHE A 73 3.25 13.33 2.60
CA PHE A 73 2.84 12.14 3.34
C PHE A 73 1.32 12.05 3.50
N GLY A 74 0.65 13.19 3.74
CA GLY A 74 -0.81 13.27 3.79
C GLY A 74 -1.47 12.88 2.47
N ASP A 75 -0.90 13.31 1.34
CA ASP A 75 -1.36 12.93 0.01
C ASP A 75 -1.14 11.44 -0.26
N CYS A 76 -0.01 10.87 0.14
CA CYS A 76 0.23 9.42 0.04
C CYS A 76 -0.86 8.63 0.78
N ILE A 77 -1.18 8.98 2.02
CA ILE A 77 -2.27 8.32 2.78
C ILE A 77 -3.61 8.45 2.05
N ARG A 78 -3.95 9.65 1.59
CA ARG A 78 -5.20 9.90 0.87
C ARG A 78 -5.30 9.11 -0.44
N MET A 79 -4.20 8.98 -1.17
CA MET A 79 -4.13 8.19 -2.41
C MET A 79 -4.21 6.69 -2.11
N THR A 80 -3.54 6.19 -1.08
CA THR A 80 -3.65 4.79 -0.65
C THR A 80 -5.07 4.41 -0.28
N ARG A 81 -5.84 5.29 0.40
CA ARG A 81 -7.28 5.06 0.64
C ARG A 81 -8.07 4.83 -0.65
N LYS A 82 -7.77 5.60 -1.70
CA LYS A 82 -8.41 5.43 -3.01
C LYS A 82 -8.06 4.09 -3.66
N VAL A 83 -6.79 3.66 -3.55
CA VAL A 83 -6.32 2.36 -4.07
C VAL A 83 -7.00 1.20 -3.32
N LEU A 84 -7.11 1.32 -2.00
CA LEU A 84 -7.73 0.33 -1.13
C LEU A 84 -9.28 0.40 -1.11
N LEU A 85 -9.88 1.32 -1.87
CA LEU A 85 -11.33 1.51 -1.98
C LEU A 85 -12.02 1.71 -0.60
N THR A 86 -11.36 2.40 0.32
CA THR A 86 -11.91 2.69 1.66
C THR A 86 -12.12 4.19 1.86
N SER A 87 -13.27 4.55 2.45
CA SER A 87 -13.63 5.94 2.76
C SER A 87 -13.18 6.39 4.15
N ASP A 88 -13.12 5.46 5.09
CA ASP A 88 -12.99 5.66 6.53
C ASP A 88 -11.75 4.96 7.13
N GLY A 89 -11.22 3.96 6.44
CA GLY A 89 -10.01 3.25 6.84
C GLY A 89 -8.80 4.18 6.94
N GLN A 90 -7.91 3.91 7.88
CA GLN A 90 -6.63 4.59 8.03
C GLN A 90 -5.50 3.68 7.51
N PRO A 91 -4.93 3.96 6.33
CA PRO A 91 -3.74 3.26 5.87
C PRO A 91 -2.55 3.63 6.76
N PHE A 92 -1.71 2.63 7.04
CA PHE A 92 -0.40 2.81 7.64
C PHE A 92 0.66 2.61 6.55
N LEU A 93 1.49 3.62 6.34
CA LEU A 93 2.60 3.56 5.39
C LEU A 93 3.87 3.18 6.14
N ILE A 94 4.43 2.03 5.80
CA ILE A 94 5.48 1.39 6.59
C ILE A 94 6.64 1.05 5.68
N ALA A 95 7.85 1.40 6.13
CA ALA A 95 9.07 1.15 5.38
C ALA A 95 9.47 -0.33 5.52
N GLY A 96 8.92 -1.18 4.65
CA GLY A 96 9.25 -2.60 4.60
C GLY A 96 8.61 -3.31 3.41
N SER A 97 8.97 -4.58 3.22
CA SER A 97 8.32 -5.46 2.26
C SER A 97 6.94 -5.90 2.75
N GLY A 98 6.13 -6.49 1.87
CA GLY A 98 4.81 -7.03 2.25
C GLY A 98 4.86 -8.08 3.37
N THR A 99 5.97 -8.80 3.50
CA THR A 99 6.20 -9.76 4.60
C THR A 99 6.30 -9.08 5.97
N LEU A 100 6.71 -7.82 6.05
CA LEU A 100 6.66 -7.06 7.31
C LEU A 100 5.20 -6.85 7.75
N GLY A 101 4.27 -6.71 6.81
CA GLY A 101 2.85 -6.62 7.12
C GLY A 101 2.33 -7.86 7.86
N TRP A 102 2.79 -9.06 7.51
CA TRP A 102 2.45 -10.28 8.22
C TRP A 102 2.96 -10.27 9.65
N ASP A 103 4.22 -9.84 9.82
CA ASP A 103 4.88 -9.74 11.12
C ASP A 103 4.15 -8.75 12.03
N GLN A 104 3.71 -7.62 11.48
CA GLN A 104 2.93 -6.63 12.22
C GLN A 104 1.55 -7.16 12.63
N VAL A 105 0.84 -7.85 11.73
CA VAL A 105 -0.45 -8.46 12.05
C VAL A 105 -0.29 -9.51 13.15
N ALA A 106 0.71 -10.38 13.02
CA ALA A 106 0.95 -11.44 13.99
C ALA A 106 1.37 -10.89 15.36
N SER A 107 2.23 -9.89 15.41
CA SER A 107 2.71 -9.28 16.66
C SER A 107 1.69 -8.39 17.38
N ASN A 108 0.75 -7.76 16.65
CA ASN A 108 -0.19 -6.80 17.25
C ASN A 108 -1.58 -7.37 17.48
N LEU A 109 -2.03 -8.35 16.68
CA LEU A 109 -3.41 -8.86 16.74
C LEU A 109 -3.55 -10.21 17.44
N VAL A 110 -2.44 -10.91 17.69
CA VAL A 110 -2.45 -12.28 18.21
C VAL A 110 -1.62 -12.38 19.47
N GLU A 111 -2.21 -12.95 20.52
CA GLU A 111 -1.53 -13.27 21.76
C GLU A 111 -1.18 -14.77 21.85
N PRO A 112 -0.13 -15.15 22.61
CA PRO A 112 0.22 -16.56 22.80
C PRO A 112 -0.96 -17.38 23.34
N GLY A 113 -1.28 -18.49 22.66
CA GLY A 113 -2.38 -19.38 23.00
C GLY A 113 -3.72 -19.06 22.32
N GLU A 114 -3.85 -17.92 21.64
CA GLU A 114 -5.06 -17.60 20.87
C GLU A 114 -5.16 -18.43 19.58
N HIS A 115 -6.39 -18.62 19.09
CA HIS A 115 -6.64 -19.39 17.87
C HIS A 115 -6.70 -18.48 16.64
N ALA A 116 -5.94 -18.83 15.61
CA ALA A 116 -5.95 -18.17 14.30
C ALA A 116 -6.38 -19.17 13.22
N LEU A 117 -7.25 -18.73 12.31
CA LEU A 117 -7.69 -19.51 11.16
C LEU A 117 -7.00 -18.99 9.89
N VAL A 118 -6.23 -19.82 9.22
CA VAL A 118 -5.55 -19.47 7.97
C VAL A 118 -6.24 -20.18 6.80
N LEU A 119 -6.81 -19.39 5.90
CA LEU A 119 -7.33 -19.87 4.63
C LEU A 119 -6.19 -19.97 3.62
N ASN A 120 -5.79 -21.20 3.34
CA ASN A 120 -4.60 -21.51 2.56
C ASN A 120 -5.01 -21.93 1.14
N SER A 121 -4.62 -21.11 0.15
CA SER A 121 -4.76 -21.39 -1.28
C SER A 121 -3.42 -21.59 -2.00
N GLY A 122 -2.30 -21.62 -1.26
CA GLY A 122 -0.96 -21.75 -1.85
C GLY A 122 0.18 -21.39 -0.90
N TYR A 123 1.37 -21.15 -1.49
CA TYR A 123 2.64 -20.98 -0.78
C TYR A 123 2.60 -19.91 0.33
N PHE A 124 1.99 -18.75 0.07
CA PHE A 124 1.93 -17.66 1.06
C PHE A 124 1.08 -18.02 2.29
N GLY A 125 0.11 -18.92 2.15
CA GLY A 125 -0.70 -19.40 3.28
C GLY A 125 0.11 -20.23 4.26
N ASP A 126 0.98 -21.11 3.75
CA ASP A 126 1.89 -21.89 4.59
C ASP A 126 2.87 -20.96 5.33
N SER A 127 3.50 -20.01 4.63
CA SER A 127 4.45 -19.08 5.26
C SER A 127 3.80 -18.16 6.31
N PHE A 128 2.56 -17.73 6.09
CA PHE A 128 1.86 -16.91 7.07
C PHE A 128 1.43 -17.72 8.31
N ALA A 129 1.04 -18.98 8.12
CA ALA A 129 0.77 -19.88 9.23
C ALA A 129 2.01 -20.15 10.10
N ASP A 130 3.18 -20.31 9.46
CA ASP A 130 4.46 -20.45 10.18
C ASP A 130 4.76 -19.18 11.00
N CYS A 131 4.56 -18.00 10.41
CA CYS A 131 4.72 -16.71 11.09
C CYS A 131 3.82 -16.62 12.34
N LEU A 132 2.54 -16.93 12.23
CA LEU A 132 1.60 -16.91 13.36
C LEU A 132 2.00 -17.91 14.47
N THR A 133 2.51 -19.09 14.07
CA THR A 133 2.98 -20.11 15.02
C THR A 133 4.19 -19.64 15.81
N VAL A 134 5.12 -18.88 15.19
CA VAL A 134 6.28 -18.28 15.88
C VAL A 134 5.85 -17.32 16.99
N TYR A 135 4.75 -16.59 16.78
CA TYR A 135 4.16 -15.71 17.80
C TYR A 135 3.34 -16.44 18.88
N GLY A 136 3.29 -17.78 18.84
CA GLY A 136 2.63 -18.60 19.85
C GLY A 136 1.13 -18.81 19.60
N ALA A 137 0.64 -18.51 18.39
CA ALA A 137 -0.75 -18.74 18.03
C ALA A 137 -1.03 -20.23 17.77
N ASN A 138 -2.23 -20.69 18.14
CA ASN A 138 -2.75 -21.99 17.76
C ASN A 138 -3.40 -21.89 16.37
N VAL A 139 -2.63 -22.22 15.33
CA VAL A 139 -3.04 -22.04 13.94
C VAL A 139 -3.80 -23.25 13.40
N ASP A 140 -5.06 -23.04 13.01
CA ASP A 140 -5.82 -24.00 12.20
C ASP A 140 -5.74 -23.59 10.73
N GLN A 141 -5.46 -24.53 9.83
CA GLN A 141 -5.38 -24.25 8.38
C GLN A 141 -6.48 -25.00 7.63
N ILE A 142 -7.20 -24.28 6.77
CA ILE A 142 -8.09 -24.90 5.77
C ILE A 142 -7.39 -24.79 4.42
N LYS A 143 -6.98 -25.93 3.86
CA LYS A 143 -6.27 -25.99 2.58
C LYS A 143 -7.24 -26.26 1.45
N ALA A 144 -7.27 -25.36 0.46
CA ALA A 144 -7.86 -25.64 -0.85
C ALA A 144 -6.81 -26.29 -1.77
N GLN A 145 -7.28 -26.84 -2.89
CA GLN A 145 -6.37 -27.24 -3.97
C GLN A 145 -5.63 -26.00 -4.49
N VAL A 146 -4.36 -26.17 -4.88
CA VAL A 146 -3.54 -25.05 -5.39
C VAL A 146 -4.21 -24.47 -6.65
N GLY A 147 -4.51 -23.17 -6.61
CA GLY A 147 -5.22 -22.46 -7.68
C GLY A 147 -6.74 -22.37 -7.49
N ASP A 148 -7.31 -23.06 -6.51
CA ASP A 148 -8.72 -22.97 -6.13
C ASP A 148 -8.92 -22.17 -4.85
N ALA A 149 -10.12 -21.60 -4.70
CA ALA A 149 -10.52 -20.89 -3.49
C ALA A 149 -11.05 -21.86 -2.42
N VAL A 150 -10.88 -21.50 -1.15
CA VAL A 150 -11.46 -22.25 -0.04
C VAL A 150 -12.98 -22.17 -0.09
N ALA A 151 -13.66 -23.32 0.00
CA ALA A 151 -15.11 -23.38 -0.02
C ALA A 151 -15.70 -22.69 1.22
N VAL A 152 -16.66 -21.79 1.00
CA VAL A 152 -17.35 -21.05 2.07
C VAL A 152 -17.97 -21.98 3.11
N SER A 153 -18.47 -23.14 2.68
CA SER A 153 -19.05 -24.16 3.56
C SER A 153 -18.08 -24.67 4.61
N ASP A 154 -16.78 -24.76 4.29
CA ASP A 154 -15.77 -25.29 5.21
C ASP A 154 -15.29 -24.20 6.18
N ILE A 155 -15.25 -22.94 5.71
CA ILE A 155 -15.03 -21.77 6.57
C ILE A 155 -16.14 -21.69 7.62
N GLU A 156 -17.41 -21.81 7.22
CA GLU A 156 -18.54 -21.76 8.16
C GLU A 156 -18.50 -22.88 9.20
N LYS A 157 -18.12 -24.10 8.81
CA LYS A 157 -17.97 -25.23 9.75
C LYS A 157 -16.88 -24.95 10.78
N ALA A 158 -15.73 -24.42 10.34
CA ALA A 158 -14.64 -24.08 11.24
C ALA A 158 -15.05 -22.98 12.24
N LEU A 159 -15.66 -21.89 11.75
CA LEU A 159 -16.13 -20.79 12.59
C LEU A 159 -17.21 -21.20 13.59
N LYS A 160 -17.99 -22.25 13.30
CA LYS A 160 -18.96 -22.84 14.25
C LYS A 160 -18.31 -23.71 15.33
N THR A 161 -17.15 -24.29 15.03
CA THR A 161 -16.48 -25.25 15.91
C THR A 161 -15.63 -24.55 16.96
N LYS A 162 -14.92 -23.48 16.57
CA LYS A 162 -14.03 -22.73 17.46
C LYS A 162 -14.21 -21.23 17.27
N LYS A 163 -13.92 -20.49 18.33
CA LYS A 163 -13.82 -19.03 18.27
C LYS A 163 -12.40 -18.64 17.89
N TYR A 164 -12.25 -18.03 16.73
CA TYR A 164 -10.97 -17.50 16.24
C TYR A 164 -10.86 -16.01 16.55
N LYS A 165 -9.65 -15.58 16.91
CA LYS A 165 -9.33 -14.15 17.09
C LYS A 165 -9.07 -13.48 15.75
N VAL A 166 -8.33 -14.16 14.88
CA VAL A 166 -7.94 -13.69 13.55
C VAL A 166 -8.30 -14.74 12.52
N VAL A 167 -8.86 -14.28 11.40
CA VAL A 167 -9.05 -15.08 10.18
C VAL A 167 -8.22 -14.42 9.09
N THR A 168 -7.30 -15.17 8.50
CA THR A 168 -6.44 -14.66 7.43
C THR A 168 -6.85 -15.28 6.10
N VAL A 169 -6.90 -14.44 5.07
CA VAL A 169 -7.20 -14.86 3.71
C VAL A 169 -5.95 -14.61 2.89
N THR A 170 -5.31 -15.70 2.46
CA THR A 170 -4.20 -15.61 1.51
C THR A 170 -4.73 -16.02 0.15
N THR A 171 -4.84 -15.04 -0.75
CA THR A 171 -5.18 -15.30 -2.15
C THR A 171 -3.91 -15.62 -2.92
N HIS A 172 -3.93 -16.74 -3.63
CA HIS A 172 -2.85 -17.16 -4.50
C HIS A 172 -2.69 -16.21 -5.70
N PHE A 173 -1.45 -15.81 -5.96
CA PHE A 173 -0.98 -15.31 -7.26
C PHE A 173 0.27 -16.13 -7.61
N ASP A 174 0.09 -17.34 -8.17
CA ASP A 174 1.18 -18.14 -8.74
C ASP A 174 1.21 -17.96 -10.25
N TRP A 175 2.40 -17.63 -10.74
CA TRP A 175 2.73 -17.49 -12.15
C TRP A 175 2.60 -18.81 -12.93
N ARG A 176 2.53 -19.97 -12.26
CA ARG A 176 2.26 -21.27 -12.89
C ARG A 176 0.79 -21.48 -13.31
N CYS A 177 -0.12 -20.59 -12.90
CA CYS A 177 -1.56 -20.74 -13.13
C CYS A 177 -2.13 -19.73 -14.15
N ILE A 178 -1.38 -19.37 -15.20
CA ILE A 178 -1.89 -18.58 -16.35
C ILE A 178 -2.79 -19.48 -17.23
N GLY A 179 -3.90 -19.94 -16.66
CA GLY A 179 -4.78 -20.89 -17.31
C GLY A 179 -6.04 -21.18 -16.52
N TYR A 180 -6.81 -20.15 -16.15
CA TYR A 180 -8.22 -20.39 -15.82
C TYR A 180 -9.12 -19.26 -16.31
N GLN A 181 -9.88 -19.56 -17.37
CA GLN A 181 -11.09 -18.84 -17.78
C GLN A 181 -12.23 -19.34 -16.90
N GLY A 182 -12.82 -18.48 -16.08
CA GLY A 182 -14.00 -18.81 -15.28
C GLY A 182 -14.51 -17.57 -14.57
N SER A 183 -15.74 -17.19 -14.89
CA SER A 183 -16.48 -16.02 -14.41
C SER A 183 -16.47 -15.89 -12.88
N GLY A 184 -15.55 -15.10 -12.34
CA GLY A 184 -15.50 -14.85 -10.90
C GLY A 184 -14.19 -14.24 -10.44
N PHE A 185 -13.73 -13.16 -11.07
CA PHE A 185 -12.65 -12.33 -10.50
C PHE A 185 -13.21 -11.54 -9.31
N THR A 186 -13.54 -12.24 -8.22
CA THR A 186 -13.76 -11.58 -6.94
C THR A 186 -12.40 -11.09 -6.51
N ARG A 187 -12.18 -9.78 -6.66
CA ARG A 187 -10.99 -9.05 -6.21
C ARG A 187 -10.83 -9.25 -4.70
N GLN A 188 -10.22 -10.36 -4.29
CA GLN A 188 -9.72 -10.53 -2.94
C GLN A 188 -8.33 -9.89 -2.91
N THR A 189 -8.34 -8.57 -2.72
CA THR A 189 -7.18 -7.80 -2.29
C THR A 189 -6.64 -8.46 -1.02
N ALA A 190 -5.41 -8.96 -1.09
CA ALA A 190 -4.65 -9.29 0.10
C ALA A 190 -4.41 -7.99 0.87
N PHE A 191 -5.04 -7.86 2.03
CA PHE A 191 -4.78 -6.77 2.94
C PHE A 191 -3.81 -7.27 4.01
N ALA A 192 -2.66 -6.60 4.09
CA ALA A 192 -1.88 -6.46 5.31
C ALA A 192 -2.05 -5.01 5.80
#